data_AF-A0A7S1L6R1-F1
#
_entry.id   AF-A0A7S1L6R1-F1
#
_cell.length_a   1.000
_cell.length_b   1.000
_cell.length_c   1.000
_cell.angle_alpha   90.00
_cell.angle_beta   90.00
_cell.angle_gamma   90.00
#
_symmetry.space_group_name_H-M   'P 1'
#
loop_
_entity.id
_entity.type
_entity.pdbx_description
1 polymer ?
#
loop_
_entity_poly.entity_id
_entity_poly.type
_entity_poly.pdbx_seq_one_letter_code
_entity_poly.pdbx_strand_id
1 'polypeptide(L)'
;NVLSRFEGLRGAGGTFFMLDQLQEDQEALWGGEEPRGSVLACDFYNAGAIACLSDGDIVDLLMRELLPAAVPEFAQAHVLDSHVVRGMGAVTWFSPGSFRSRPPLQTSVPNLVCAGDWVRMGAREHGAKGLCQERAFVSGLE
;
A
#
# COMPACT_ATOMS: atom_id res chain seq x y z
N ASN A 1 -0.96 8.30 -9.50
CA ASN A 1 -0.21 7.12 -9.04
C ASN A 1 -1.08 5.94 -8.61
N VAL A 2 -2.43 6.00 -8.71
CA VAL A 2 -3.29 4.86 -8.37
C VAL A 2 -3.48 3.98 -9.60
N LEU A 3 -3.17 2.69 -9.46
CA LEU A 3 -3.28 1.65 -10.47
C LEU A 3 -4.53 0.82 -10.15
N SER A 4 -5.51 0.79 -11.04
CA SER A 4 -6.71 -0.01 -10.85
C SER A 4 -7.33 -0.38 -12.18
N ARG A 5 -8.13 -1.45 -12.20
CA ARG A 5 -8.88 -1.92 -13.38
C ARG A 5 -8.01 -2.40 -14.56
N PHE A 6 -6.76 -2.77 -14.28
CA PHE A 6 -5.93 -3.52 -15.23
C PHE A 6 -6.26 -5.01 -15.10
N GLU A 7 -6.32 -5.72 -16.23
CA GLU A 7 -6.59 -7.16 -16.23
C GLU A 7 -5.52 -7.93 -15.45
N GLY A 8 -4.25 -7.57 -15.64
CA GLY A 8 -3.12 -8.15 -14.92
C GLY A 8 -3.17 -7.97 -13.39
N LEU A 9 -3.90 -6.97 -12.89
CA LEU A 9 -4.10 -6.77 -11.44
C LEU A 9 -5.07 -7.78 -10.81
N ARG A 10 -5.88 -8.50 -11.60
CA ARG A 10 -6.77 -9.58 -11.11
C ARG A 10 -7.66 -9.15 -9.93
N GLY A 11 -8.17 -7.91 -9.98
CA GLY A 11 -9.03 -7.34 -8.93
C GLY A 11 -8.28 -6.69 -7.76
N ALA A 12 -6.95 -6.67 -7.79
CA ALA A 12 -6.15 -5.81 -6.93
C ALA A 12 -6.20 -4.36 -7.41
N GLY A 13 -5.72 -3.46 -6.56
CA GLY A 13 -5.21 -2.17 -7.04
C GLY A 13 -3.80 -1.96 -6.52
N GLY A 14 -3.15 -0.90 -6.98
CA GLY A 14 -1.81 -0.55 -6.56
C GLY A 14 -1.60 0.95 -6.44
N THR A 15 -0.58 1.35 -5.72
CA THR A 15 -0.07 2.72 -5.70
C THR A 15 1.44 2.68 -5.75
N PHE A 16 2.05 3.57 -6.53
CA PHE A 16 3.50 3.67 -6.62
C PHE A 16 4.02 5.04 -6.18
N PHE A 17 5.27 5.04 -5.73
CA PHE A 17 5.99 6.19 -5.21
C PHE A 17 7.42 6.19 -5.75
N MET A 18 7.89 7.35 -6.17
CA MET A 18 9.30 7.58 -6.51
C MET A 18 10.04 7.91 -5.21
N LEU A 19 10.76 6.94 -4.64
CA LEU A 19 11.41 7.10 -3.33
C LEU A 19 12.54 8.13 -3.39
N ASP A 20 13.21 8.23 -4.53
CA ASP A 20 14.23 9.24 -4.83
C ASP A 20 13.67 10.67 -4.81
N GLN A 21 12.36 10.85 -5.01
CA GLN A 21 11.70 12.16 -4.89
C GLN A 21 11.18 12.45 -3.47
N LEU A 22 11.10 11.44 -2.61
CA LEU A 22 10.57 11.57 -1.25
C LEU A 22 11.66 11.65 -0.18
N GLN A 23 12.85 11.14 -0.46
CA GLN A 23 13.96 11.14 0.48
C GLN A 23 14.92 12.31 0.23
N GLU A 24 15.42 12.90 1.31
CA GLU A 24 16.42 13.98 1.24
C GLU A 24 17.82 13.45 0.85
N ASP A 25 18.19 12.27 1.36
CA ASP A 25 19.46 11.62 1.08
C ASP A 25 19.26 10.43 0.13
N GLN A 26 19.51 10.66 -1.15
CA GLN A 26 19.37 9.62 -2.16
C GLN A 26 20.51 8.58 -2.10
N GLU A 27 21.69 8.90 -1.55
CA GLU A 27 22.81 7.94 -1.46
C GLU A 27 22.45 6.72 -0.63
N ALA A 28 21.66 6.94 0.43
CA ALA A 28 21.15 5.88 1.28
C ALA A 28 20.27 4.87 0.51
N LEU A 29 19.61 5.28 -0.57
CA LEU A 29 18.78 4.40 -1.40
C LEU A 29 19.59 3.40 -2.21
N TRP A 30 20.81 3.77 -2.62
CA TRP A 30 21.66 2.91 -3.46
C TRP A 30 22.65 2.08 -2.66
N GLY A 31 22.81 2.33 -1.35
CA GLY A 31 23.74 1.59 -0.51
C GLY A 31 25.21 1.69 -0.96
N GLY A 32 25.56 2.68 -1.77
CA GLY A 32 26.88 2.84 -2.38
C GLY A 32 27.13 2.00 -3.64
N GLU A 33 26.10 1.39 -4.23
CA GLU A 33 26.21 0.56 -5.44
C GLU A 33 26.02 1.36 -6.75
N GLU A 34 26.60 0.84 -7.84
CA GLU A 34 26.47 1.36 -9.21
C GLU A 34 25.96 0.25 -10.15
N PRO A 35 25.19 0.57 -11.21
CA PRO A 35 24.77 1.92 -11.60
C PRO A 35 23.65 2.46 -10.72
N ARG A 36 23.71 3.76 -10.41
CA ARG A 36 22.61 4.47 -9.77
C ARG A 36 21.46 4.72 -10.74
N GLY A 37 20.23 4.63 -10.24
CA GLY A 37 19.00 4.90 -10.98
C GLY A 37 17.88 5.38 -10.07
N SER A 38 16.70 5.63 -10.61
CA SER A 38 15.55 5.96 -9.77
C SER A 38 15.08 4.73 -8.98
N VAL A 39 14.73 4.95 -7.71
CA VAL A 39 14.18 3.91 -6.82
C VAL A 39 12.69 4.16 -6.65
N LEU A 40 11.88 3.14 -6.95
CA LEU A 40 10.43 3.21 -6.81
C LEU A 40 9.92 2.10 -5.90
N ALA A 41 8.86 2.40 -5.15
CA ALA A 41 8.08 1.42 -4.42
C ALA A 41 6.68 1.32 -5.02
N CYS A 42 6.13 0.10 -5.09
CA CYS A 42 4.73 -0.09 -5.47
C CYS A 42 4.04 -1.05 -4.49
N ASP A 43 2.98 -0.54 -3.86
CA ASP A 43 2.14 -1.31 -2.95
C ASP A 43 0.91 -1.83 -3.69
N PHE A 44 0.69 -3.15 -3.66
CA PHE A 44 -0.53 -3.77 -4.16
C PHE A 44 -1.48 -4.12 -3.00
N TYR A 45 -2.73 -3.67 -3.10
CA TYR A 45 -3.80 -3.93 -2.13
C TYR A 45 -4.86 -4.86 -2.72
N ASN A 46 -5.50 -5.65 -1.86
CA ASN A 46 -6.33 -6.79 -2.28
C ASN A 46 -5.55 -7.76 -3.20
N ALA A 47 -4.26 -7.93 -2.93
CA ALA A 47 -3.31 -8.56 -3.84
C ALA A 47 -3.29 -10.10 -3.78
N GLY A 48 -4.32 -10.76 -3.24
CA GLY A 48 -4.32 -12.22 -3.05
C GLY A 48 -4.04 -13.01 -4.33
N ALA A 49 -4.56 -12.55 -5.47
CA ALA A 49 -4.31 -13.16 -6.77
C ALA A 49 -2.93 -12.83 -7.36
N ILE A 50 -2.39 -11.64 -7.07
CA ILE A 50 -1.03 -11.21 -7.48
C ILE A 50 0.02 -11.92 -6.63
N ALA A 51 -0.23 -12.13 -5.35
CA ALA A 51 0.70 -12.75 -4.41
C ALA A 51 1.07 -14.20 -4.80
N CYS A 52 0.23 -14.86 -5.60
CA CYS A 52 0.48 -16.20 -6.14
C CYS A 52 1.44 -16.23 -7.34
N LEU A 53 1.78 -15.07 -7.91
CA LEU A 53 2.73 -14.95 -9.01
C LEU A 53 4.17 -15.06 -8.51
N SER A 54 5.10 -15.39 -9.41
CA SER A 54 6.53 -15.29 -9.12
C SER A 54 6.95 -13.83 -8.97
N ASP A 55 8.07 -13.57 -8.30
CA ASP A 55 8.60 -12.21 -8.15
C ASP A 55 8.85 -11.56 -9.52
N GLY A 56 9.41 -12.33 -10.46
CA GLY A 56 9.64 -11.88 -11.83
C GLY A 56 8.34 -11.50 -12.56
N ASP A 57 7.28 -12.30 -12.42
CA ASP A 57 5.99 -11.97 -13.05
C ASP A 57 5.34 -10.72 -12.43
N ILE A 58 5.50 -10.49 -11.13
CA ILE A 58 5.02 -9.28 -10.45
C ILE A 58 5.78 -8.05 -10.95
N VAL A 59 7.11 -8.17 -11.07
CA VAL A 59 7.97 -7.11 -11.60
C VAL A 59 7.65 -6.82 -13.06
N ASP A 60 7.48 -7.85 -13.89
CA ASP A 60 7.12 -7.72 -15.30
C ASP A 60 5.73 -7.07 -15.46
N LEU A 61 4.74 -7.48 -14.66
CA LEU A 61 3.42 -6.83 -14.64
C LEU A 61 3.55 -5.33 -14.34
N LEU A 62 4.29 -4.99 -13.27
CA LEU A 62 4.49 -3.60 -12.87
C LEU A 62 5.18 -2.79 -13.97
N MET A 63 6.31 -3.27 -14.48
CA MET A 63 7.19 -2.52 -15.37
C MET A 63 6.74 -2.49 -16.82
N ARG A 64 6.06 -3.54 -17.32
CA ARG A 64 5.65 -3.62 -18.73
C ARG A 64 4.21 -3.18 -18.96
N GLU A 65 3.35 -3.34 -17.97
CA GLU A 65 1.92 -3.08 -18.12
C GLU A 65 1.47 -1.85 -17.32
N LEU A 66 1.75 -1.84 -16.02
CA LEU A 66 1.11 -0.87 -15.12
C LEU A 66 1.76 0.51 -15.16
N LEU A 67 3.09 0.56 -15.00
CA LEU A 67 3.83 1.83 -14.96
C LEU A 67 3.82 2.55 -16.32
N PRO A 68 4.08 1.90 -17.47
CA PRO A 68 4.01 2.57 -18.76
C PRO A 68 2.62 3.13 -19.09
N ALA A 69 1.56 2.46 -18.62
CA ALA A 69 0.19 2.97 -18.79
C ALA A 69 -0.09 4.22 -17.93
N ALA A 70 0.59 4.36 -16.79
CA ALA A 70 0.46 5.53 -15.92
C ALA A 70 1.39 6.69 -16.35
N VAL A 71 2.63 6.37 -16.73
CA VAL A 71 3.69 7.30 -17.14
C VAL A 71 4.50 6.62 -18.27
N PRO A 72 4.28 7.00 -19.55
CA PRO A 72 4.82 6.31 -20.72
C PRO A 72 6.35 6.14 -20.75
N GLU A 73 7.08 7.03 -20.09
CA GLU A 73 8.55 7.04 -20.02
C GLU A 73 9.10 5.78 -19.33
N PHE A 74 8.33 5.12 -18.47
CA PHE A 74 8.73 3.84 -17.88
C PHE A 74 8.90 2.72 -18.90
N ALA A 75 8.33 2.84 -20.11
CA ALA A 75 8.56 1.88 -21.18
C ALA A 75 10.04 1.78 -21.60
N GLN A 76 10.86 2.79 -21.29
CA GLN A 76 12.30 2.83 -21.56
C GLN A 76 13.15 2.45 -20.35
N ALA A 77 12.54 2.24 -19.18
CA ALA A 77 13.27 1.91 -17.97
C ALA A 77 13.64 0.42 -17.94
N HIS A 78 14.80 0.12 -17.34
CA HIS A 78 15.26 -1.23 -17.11
C HIS A 78 15.38 -1.49 -15.61
N VAL A 79 14.93 -2.65 -15.16
CA VAL A 79 15.07 -3.09 -13.78
C VAL A 79 16.53 -3.45 -13.53
N LEU A 80 17.17 -2.74 -12.60
CA LEU A 80 18.53 -3.03 -12.15
C LEU A 80 18.53 -4.03 -10.98
N ASP A 81 17.64 -3.78 -10.02
CA ASP A 81 17.38 -4.65 -8.88
C ASP A 81 15.88 -4.59 -8.53
N SER A 82 15.39 -5.62 -7.84
CA SER A 82 14.01 -5.69 -7.39
C SER A 82 13.86 -6.54 -6.13
N HIS A 83 13.00 -6.09 -5.23
CA HIS A 83 12.63 -6.84 -4.04
C HIS A 83 11.11 -6.89 -3.88
N VAL A 84 10.57 -8.10 -3.73
CA VAL A 84 9.12 -8.32 -3.57
C VAL A 84 8.84 -8.87 -2.18
N VAL A 85 8.05 -8.11 -1.40
CA VAL A 85 7.60 -8.53 -0.06
C VAL A 85 6.12 -8.92 -0.12
N ARG A 86 5.80 -10.11 0.41
CA ARG A 86 4.41 -10.59 0.54
C ARG A 86 3.94 -10.50 1.99
N GLY A 87 3.15 -9.47 2.29
CA GLY A 87 2.51 -9.26 3.59
C GLY A 87 1.18 -10.02 3.74
N MET A 88 1.18 -11.35 3.65
CA MET A 88 -0.06 -12.13 3.83
C MET A 88 -0.59 -11.95 5.26
N GLY A 89 -1.80 -11.40 5.39
CA GLY A 89 -2.40 -11.09 6.69
C GLY A 89 -1.79 -9.86 7.40
N ALA A 90 -0.94 -9.09 6.71
CA ALA A 90 -0.32 -7.89 7.29
C ALA A 90 -1.31 -6.74 7.49
N VAL A 91 -2.45 -6.77 6.79
CA VAL A 91 -3.49 -5.74 6.87
C VAL A 91 -4.84 -6.35 7.20
N THR A 92 -5.66 -5.60 7.95
CA THR A 92 -7.01 -6.02 8.28
C THR A 92 -7.89 -6.02 7.04
N TRP A 93 -8.46 -7.18 6.69
CA TRP A 93 -9.42 -7.29 5.60
C TRP A 93 -10.84 -7.08 6.11
N PHE A 94 -11.51 -6.06 5.60
CA PHE A 94 -12.89 -5.74 5.96
C PHE A 94 -13.85 -6.26 4.90
N SER A 95 -14.62 -7.29 5.26
CA SER A 95 -15.70 -7.78 4.39
C SER A 95 -16.82 -6.71 4.25
N PRO A 96 -17.56 -6.69 3.13
CA PRO A 96 -18.72 -5.82 2.99
C PRO A 96 -19.69 -5.96 4.17
N GLY A 97 -20.10 -4.83 4.77
CA GLY A 97 -20.99 -4.81 5.94
C GLY A 97 -20.31 -4.96 7.31
N SER A 98 -19.03 -5.38 7.37
CA SER A 98 -18.28 -5.57 8.63
C SER A 98 -18.09 -4.30 9.46
N PHE A 99 -18.32 -3.11 8.89
CA PHE A 99 -18.19 -1.83 9.59
C PHE A 99 -19.00 -1.79 10.89
N ARG A 100 -20.20 -2.39 10.92
CA ARG A 100 -21.05 -2.44 12.12
C ARG A 100 -20.45 -3.29 13.25
N SER A 101 -19.61 -4.26 12.91
CA SER A 101 -18.97 -5.20 13.85
C SER A 101 -17.68 -4.66 14.46
N ARG A 102 -17.14 -3.56 13.92
CA ARG A 102 -15.93 -2.91 14.47
C ARG A 102 -16.24 -2.29 15.83
N PRO A 103 -15.31 -2.31 16.81
CA PRO A 103 -15.56 -1.66 18.10
C PRO A 103 -15.53 -0.13 17.96
N PRO A 104 -16.23 0.60 18.84
CA PRO A 104 -16.03 2.03 19.01
C PRO A 104 -14.68 2.34 19.67
N LEU A 105 -14.22 3.59 19.60
CA LEU A 105 -13.04 4.08 20.34
C LEU A 105 -13.14 3.81 21.86
N GLN A 106 -14.30 4.12 22.44
CA GLN A 106 -14.60 3.99 23.87
C GLN A 106 -15.45 2.75 24.12
N THR A 107 -15.01 1.86 25.01
CA THR A 107 -15.72 0.62 25.34
C THR A 107 -16.54 0.77 26.63
N SER A 108 -17.43 -0.18 26.92
CA SER A 108 -18.13 -0.24 28.20
C SER A 108 -17.27 -0.79 29.35
N VAL A 109 -16.05 -1.27 29.06
CA VAL A 109 -15.15 -1.84 30.05
C VAL A 109 -14.26 -0.72 30.61
N PRO A 110 -14.23 -0.51 31.95
CA PRO A 110 -13.38 0.51 32.54
C PRO A 110 -11.92 0.34 32.15
N ASN A 111 -11.26 1.45 31.79
CA ASN A 111 -9.85 1.51 31.39
C ASN A 111 -9.49 0.71 30.12
N LEU A 112 -10.46 0.37 29.27
CA LEU A 112 -10.22 -0.25 27.97
C LEU A 112 -10.70 0.67 26.83
N VAL A 113 -9.77 1.06 25.98
CA VAL A 113 -10.02 1.80 24.74
C VAL A 113 -9.58 0.99 23.53
N CYS A 114 -10.13 1.29 22.36
CA CYS A 114 -9.71 0.71 21.09
C CYS A 114 -9.16 1.81 20.19
N ALA A 115 -8.00 1.57 19.60
CA ALA A 115 -7.38 2.45 18.61
C ALA A 115 -6.87 1.66 17.40
N GLY A 116 -6.70 2.34 16.29
CA GLY A 116 -6.28 1.80 15.00
C GLY A 116 -7.29 2.06 13.89
N ASP A 117 -6.90 1.72 12.67
CA ASP A 117 -7.72 1.94 11.45
C ASP A 117 -8.98 1.06 11.36
N TRP A 118 -9.14 0.13 12.30
CA TRP A 118 -10.20 -0.87 12.38
C TRP A 118 -11.32 -0.52 13.37
N VAL A 119 -11.25 0.64 14.05
CA VAL A 119 -12.28 1.10 15.00
C VAL A 119 -13.35 1.95 14.32
N ARG A 120 -14.48 2.19 14.98
CA ARG A 120 -15.49 3.21 14.60
C ARG A 120 -15.27 4.47 15.42
N MET A 121 -15.22 5.62 14.76
CA MET A 121 -14.95 6.91 15.41
C MET A 121 -16.20 7.76 15.65
N GLY A 122 -17.39 7.26 15.28
CA GLY A 122 -18.67 7.89 15.57
C GLY A 122 -18.79 9.28 14.92
N ALA A 123 -19.02 10.32 15.72
CA ALA A 123 -19.09 11.71 15.22
C ALA A 123 -17.73 12.25 14.74
N ARG A 124 -16.61 11.66 15.16
CA ARG A 124 -15.24 12.01 14.73
C ARG A 124 -14.83 11.27 13.45
N GLU A 125 -15.76 10.58 12.81
CA GLU A 125 -15.50 9.84 11.57
C GLU A 125 -15.29 10.83 10.41
N HIS A 126 -14.10 10.84 9.83
CA HIS A 126 -13.76 11.61 8.63
C HIS A 126 -12.89 10.79 7.66
N GLY A 127 -12.86 11.19 6.39
CA GLY A 127 -12.01 10.56 5.39
C GLY A 127 -12.33 9.07 5.13
N ALA A 128 -11.29 8.27 4.92
CA ALA A 128 -11.41 6.85 4.62
C ALA A 128 -11.89 6.04 5.84
N LYS A 129 -12.88 5.18 5.63
CA LYS A 129 -13.47 4.30 6.67
C LYS A 129 -12.74 2.95 6.79
N GLY A 130 -11.43 2.93 6.55
CA GLY A 130 -10.61 1.73 6.48
C GLY A 130 -9.12 2.06 6.46
N LEU A 131 -8.31 1.15 5.90
CA LEU A 131 -6.84 1.19 5.85
C LEU A 131 -6.28 2.58 5.53
N CYS A 132 -5.90 3.31 6.58
CA CYS A 132 -5.44 4.68 6.49
C CYS A 132 -4.56 4.99 7.69
N GLN A 133 -3.31 5.39 7.43
CA GLN A 133 -2.35 5.72 8.47
C GLN A 133 -2.81 6.90 9.33
N GLU A 134 -3.39 7.94 8.70
CA GLU A 134 -3.97 9.09 9.40
C GLU A 134 -5.04 8.64 10.41
N ARG A 135 -5.95 7.76 9.99
CA ARG A 135 -6.99 7.22 10.87
C ARG A 135 -6.40 6.50 12.09
N ALA A 136 -5.41 5.63 11.87
CA ALA A 136 -4.75 4.92 12.95
C ALA A 136 -4.10 5.90 13.93
N PHE A 137 -3.44 6.94 13.42
CA PHE A 137 -2.84 8.00 14.23
C PHE A 137 -3.89 8.79 15.04
N VAL A 138 -4.91 9.35 14.39
CA VAL A 138 -5.96 10.13 15.05
C VAL A 138 -6.66 9.29 16.12
N SER A 139 -7.06 8.05 15.79
CA SER A 139 -7.71 7.17 16.77
C SER A 139 -6.87 6.84 18.01
N GLY A 140 -5.53 6.96 17.92
CA GLY A 140 -4.63 6.78 19.06
C GLY A 140 -4.47 8.04 19.93
N LEU A 141 -4.81 9.21 19.41
CA LEU A 141 -4.82 10.47 20.15
C LEU A 141 -6.15 10.72 20.90
N GLU A 142 -7.24 10.11 20.44
CA GLU A 142 -8.61 10.28 20.95
C GLU A 142 -8.97 9.37 22.13
#